data_AF-A0A938N6Q4-F1
#
_entry.id   AF-A0A938N6Q4-F1
#
_cell.length_a   1.000
_cell.length_b   1.000
_cell.length_c   1.000
_cell.angle_alpha   90.00
_cell.angle_beta   90.00
_cell.angle_gamma   90.00
#
_symmetry.space_group_name_H-M   'P 1'
#
loop_
_entity.id
_entity.type
_entity.pdbx_description
1 polymer ?
#
loop_
_entity_poly.entity_id
_entity_poly.type
_entity_poly.pdbx_seq_one_letter_code
_entity_poly.pdbx_strand_id
1 'polypeptide(L)'
;MNARTRMIVGALAAGALTGCTTSYQVDVRNHTPQPVVVAIFQATGGGQQLAISPGKRIGPGDRDALATRAVPQDWVVFVQADTPGNPGHPARLDLAPGLTAVDVTQEGAGQTGPLRLRTAPRP
;
A
#
# COMPACT_ATOMS: atom_id res chain seq x y z
N MET A 1 25.34 -61.56 25.35
CA MET A 1 26.06 -60.39 25.92
C MET A 1 25.63 -59.16 25.17
N ASN A 2 25.23 -58.15 25.93
CA ASN A 2 24.54 -56.94 25.49
C ASN A 2 25.50 -55.92 24.89
N ALA A 3 25.06 -55.19 23.87
CA ALA A 3 25.47 -53.79 23.69
C ALA A 3 24.38 -53.06 22.88
N ARG A 4 23.47 -52.42 23.62
CA ARG A 4 22.70 -51.26 23.16
C ARG A 4 23.69 -50.16 22.76
N THR A 5 23.34 -49.23 21.85
CA THR A 5 23.46 -47.77 22.06
C THR A 5 23.27 -46.96 20.77
N ARG A 6 22.10 -46.30 20.73
CA ARG A 6 21.77 -44.92 20.33
C ARG A 6 21.90 -44.45 18.88
N MET A 7 20.72 -44.11 18.35
CA MET A 7 20.44 -43.06 17.36
C MET A 7 21.30 -41.79 17.58
N ILE A 8 21.76 -41.20 16.48
CA ILE A 8 21.84 -39.74 16.35
C ILE A 8 21.18 -39.38 15.02
N VAL A 9 19.94 -38.90 15.12
CA VAL A 9 19.22 -38.23 14.05
C VAL A 9 19.81 -36.82 13.95
N GLY A 10 20.67 -36.60 12.96
CA GLY A 10 21.21 -35.28 12.64
C GLY A 10 20.23 -34.52 11.74
N ALA A 11 19.21 -33.90 12.34
CA ALA A 11 18.33 -32.95 11.66
C ALA A 11 18.53 -31.56 12.27
N LEU A 12 19.58 -30.85 11.84
CA LEU A 12 19.60 -29.39 11.95
C LEU A 12 19.03 -28.82 10.65
N ALA A 13 17.71 -28.76 10.57
CA ALA A 13 17.05 -27.85 9.66
C ALA A 13 17.31 -26.42 10.20
N ALA A 14 18.32 -25.75 9.63
CA ALA A 14 18.43 -24.30 9.73
C ALA A 14 17.25 -23.70 8.93
N GLY A 15 16.08 -23.62 9.58
CA GLY A 15 14.93 -22.90 9.05
C GLY A 15 15.32 -21.45 8.90
N ALA A 16 15.51 -21.03 7.64
CA ALA A 16 15.75 -19.64 7.31
C ALA A 16 14.68 -18.77 7.99
N LEU A 17 15.11 -17.79 8.78
CA LEU A 17 14.28 -16.66 9.17
C LEU A 17 14.05 -15.82 7.91
N THR A 18 13.26 -16.35 6.98
CA THR A 18 12.71 -15.54 5.89
C THR A 18 11.74 -14.58 6.55
N GLY A 19 12.13 -13.32 6.67
CA GLY A 19 11.24 -12.27 7.19
C GLY A 19 9.92 -12.31 6.44
N CYS A 20 8.81 -12.29 7.17
CA CYS A 20 7.48 -12.30 6.56
C CYS A 20 7.33 -11.08 5.66
N THR A 21 7.09 -11.33 4.37
CA THR A 21 6.73 -10.28 3.42
C THR A 21 5.26 -10.40 3.06
N THR A 22 4.68 -9.29 2.65
CA THR A 22 3.28 -9.18 2.27
C THR A 22 3.15 -8.39 0.97
N SER A 23 1.92 -8.25 0.49
CA SER A 23 1.58 -7.49 -0.70
C SER A 23 0.47 -6.50 -0.40
N TYR A 24 0.52 -5.35 -1.04
CA TYR A 24 -0.51 -4.32 -0.96
C TYR A 24 -1.03 -4.05 -2.37
N GLN A 25 -2.35 -4.03 -2.50
CA GLN A 25 -3.05 -3.72 -3.73
C GLN A 25 -4.12 -2.67 -3.43
N VAL A 26 -4.25 -1.68 -4.30
CA VAL A 26 -5.23 -0.63 -4.17
C VAL A 26 -6.01 -0.52 -5.46
N ASP A 27 -7.34 -0.69 -5.41
CA ASP A 27 -8.25 -0.34 -6.50
C ASP A 27 -8.79 1.06 -6.24
N VAL A 28 -8.37 2.02 -7.05
CA VAL A 28 -8.61 3.45 -6.83
C VAL A 28 -9.65 3.95 -7.83
N ARG A 29 -10.68 4.64 -7.33
CA ARG A 29 -11.72 5.28 -8.14
C ARG A 29 -11.62 6.79 -7.98
N ASN A 30 -11.53 7.49 -9.09
CA ASN A 30 -11.43 8.94 -9.09
C ASN A 30 -12.82 9.56 -9.30
N HIS A 31 -13.40 10.11 -8.23
CA HIS A 31 -14.66 10.86 -8.27
C HIS A 31 -14.44 12.38 -8.35
N THR A 32 -13.20 12.83 -8.52
CA THR A 32 -12.89 14.26 -8.68
C THR A 32 -13.16 14.71 -10.13
N PRO A 33 -13.41 16.00 -10.36
CA PRO A 33 -13.65 16.52 -11.72
C PRO A 33 -12.38 16.63 -12.58
N GLN A 34 -11.22 16.21 -12.08
CA GLN A 34 -9.93 16.32 -12.77
C GLN A 34 -9.06 15.06 -12.57
N PRO A 35 -8.01 14.86 -13.38
CA PRO A 35 -7.12 13.72 -13.20
C PRO A 35 -6.33 13.80 -11.90
N VAL A 36 -6.22 12.68 -11.18
CA VAL A 36 -5.39 12.55 -9.97
C VAL A 36 -4.17 11.68 -10.24
N VAL A 37 -3.06 11.95 -9.55
CA VAL A 37 -1.87 11.09 -9.55
C VAL A 37 -1.83 10.34 -8.22
N VAL A 38 -1.68 9.02 -8.29
CA VAL A 38 -1.76 8.14 -7.13
C VAL A 38 -0.54 7.23 -7.07
N ALA A 39 0.03 7.01 -5.89
CA ALA A 39 1.11 6.04 -5.68
C ALA A 39 1.05 5.43 -4.28
N ILE A 40 1.65 4.26 -4.12
CA ILE A 40 1.85 3.59 -2.84
C ILE A 40 3.21 4.00 -2.29
N PHE A 41 3.24 4.35 -1.01
CA PHE A 41 4.42 4.77 -0.28
C PHE A 41 4.60 3.93 0.98
N GLN A 42 5.85 3.86 1.45
CA GLN A 42 6.17 3.44 2.81
C GLN A 42 6.57 4.67 3.64
N ALA A 43 6.18 4.66 4.92
CA ALA A 43 6.78 5.56 5.89
C ALA A 43 8.18 5.05 6.21
N THR A 44 9.13 5.98 6.25
CA THR A 44 10.48 5.72 6.75
C THR A 44 10.71 6.54 8.02
N GLY A 45 11.77 6.22 8.77
CA GLY A 45 12.11 6.96 9.98
C GLY A 45 12.32 8.46 9.73
N GLY A 46 12.04 9.30 10.72
CA GLY A 46 12.28 10.75 10.63
C GLY A 46 11.31 11.52 9.73
N GLY A 47 10.11 10.98 9.47
CA GLY A 47 9.06 11.64 8.68
C GLY A 47 9.25 11.54 7.16
N GLN A 48 10.28 10.84 6.71
CA GLN A 48 10.56 10.61 5.30
C GLN A 48 9.61 9.56 4.71
N GLN A 49 9.34 9.65 3.41
CA GLN A 49 8.44 8.75 2.69
C GLN A 49 9.11 8.28 1.40
N LEU A 50 9.00 6.98 1.09
CA LEU A 50 9.55 6.41 -0.14
C LEU A 50 8.42 5.82 -0.99
N ALA A 51 8.36 6.20 -2.26
CA ALA A 51 7.43 5.61 -3.22
C ALA A 51 7.87 4.16 -3.52
N ILE A 52 6.94 3.22 -3.34
CA ILE A 52 7.14 1.78 -3.58
C ILE A 52 6.24 1.23 -4.70
N SER A 53 5.48 2.11 -5.35
CA SER A 53 4.90 1.88 -6.67
C SER A 53 5.17 3.07 -7.58
N PRO A 54 5.17 2.89 -8.91
CA PRO A 54 5.10 4.01 -9.84
C PRO A 54 3.87 4.88 -9.57
N GLY A 55 4.00 6.18 -9.79
CA GLY A 55 2.86 7.10 -9.80
C GLY A 55 1.98 6.85 -11.02
N LYS A 56 0.67 6.75 -10.78
CA LYS A 56 -0.33 6.48 -11.82
C LYS A 56 -1.33 7.61 -11.91
N ARG A 57 -1.54 8.12 -13.13
CA ARG A 57 -2.56 9.13 -13.41
C ARG A 57 -3.89 8.44 -13.70
N ILE A 58 -4.95 8.85 -13.01
CA ILE A 58 -6.31 8.32 -13.14
C ILE A 58 -7.22 9.48 -13.56
N GLY A 59 -7.94 9.36 -14.67
CA GLY A 59 -8.83 10.40 -15.19
C GLY A 59 -10.10 10.57 -14.35
N PRO A 60 -10.89 11.64 -14.58
CA PRO A 60 -12.18 11.85 -13.89
C PRO A 60 -13.16 10.71 -14.19
N GLY A 61 -13.75 10.12 -13.15
CA GLY A 61 -14.68 8.98 -13.28
C GLY A 61 -14.01 7.64 -13.58
N ASP A 62 -12.70 7.62 -13.82
CA ASP A 62 -11.96 6.40 -14.10
C ASP A 62 -11.62 5.64 -12.80
N ARG A 63 -11.27 4.38 -12.98
CA ARG A 63 -10.71 3.53 -11.93
C ARG A 63 -9.43 2.85 -12.39
N ASP A 64 -8.51 2.61 -11.47
CA ASP A 64 -7.32 1.84 -11.76
C ASP A 64 -6.70 1.18 -10.52
N ALA A 65 -5.91 0.13 -10.76
CA ALA A 65 -5.23 -0.62 -9.73
C ALA A 65 -3.74 -0.27 -9.63
N LEU A 66 -3.26 -0.18 -8.38
CA LEU A 66 -1.84 -0.13 -8.02
C LEU A 66 -1.50 -1.34 -7.15
N ALA A 67 -0.29 -1.86 -7.30
CA ALA A 67 0.14 -3.00 -6.50
C ALA A 67 1.64 -2.93 -6.20
N THR A 68 2.00 -3.41 -5.01
CA THR A 68 3.38 -3.66 -4.61
C THR A 68 3.46 -5.01 -3.88
N ARG A 69 4.58 -5.72 -4.02
CA ARG A 69 4.76 -7.10 -3.56
C ARG A 69 6.07 -7.22 -2.80
N ALA A 70 6.18 -8.28 -2.00
CA ALA A 70 7.38 -8.56 -1.21
C ALA A 70 7.77 -7.41 -0.26
N VAL A 71 6.77 -6.74 0.32
CA VAL A 71 6.95 -5.65 1.28
C VAL A 71 7.09 -6.25 2.68
N PRO A 72 8.12 -5.91 3.47
CA PRO A 72 8.22 -6.36 4.86
C PRO A 72 6.96 -6.03 5.67
N GLN A 73 6.49 -7.00 6.45
CA GLN A 73 5.19 -6.90 7.15
C GLN A 73 5.17 -5.82 8.26
N ASP A 74 6.34 -5.40 8.73
CA ASP A 74 6.53 -4.37 9.76
C ASP A 74 6.49 -2.93 9.20
N TRP A 75 6.40 -2.75 7.89
CA TRP A 75 6.36 -1.43 7.27
C TRP A 75 4.98 -0.79 7.35
N VAL A 76 4.96 0.52 7.62
CA VAL A 76 3.76 1.34 7.52
C VAL A 76 3.60 1.77 6.05
N VAL A 77 2.60 1.20 5.38
CA VAL A 77 2.33 1.42 3.96
C VAL A 77 1.04 2.21 3.81
N PHE A 78 1.02 3.14 2.88
CA PHE A 78 -0.12 4.00 2.61
C PHE A 78 -0.21 4.37 1.14
N VAL A 79 -1.40 4.72 0.68
CA VAL A 79 -1.61 5.33 -0.64
C VAL A 79 -1.69 6.85 -0.48
N GLN A 80 -1.09 7.58 -1.41
CA GLN A 80 -1.30 9.02 -1.56
C GLN A 80 -1.89 9.35 -2.91
N ALA A 81 -2.78 10.34 -2.93
CA ALA A 81 -3.29 10.95 -4.15
C ALA A 81 -3.05 12.46 -4.13
N ASP A 82 -2.70 13.03 -5.28
CA ASP A 82 -2.54 14.47 -5.45
C ASP A 82 -3.05 14.94 -6.82
N THR A 83 -3.35 16.24 -6.91
CA THR A 83 -3.81 16.90 -8.13
C THR A 83 -3.51 18.40 -8.06
N PRO A 84 -3.30 19.10 -9.19
CA PRO A 84 -3.21 20.55 -9.19
C PRO A 84 -4.41 21.21 -8.48
N GLY A 85 -4.13 22.21 -7.64
CA GLY A 85 -5.17 22.90 -6.87
C GLY A 85 -5.64 22.19 -5.60
N ASN A 86 -5.04 21.06 -5.23
CA ASN A 86 -5.18 20.46 -3.90
C ASN A 86 -4.40 21.30 -2.86
N PRO A 87 -5.07 21.98 -1.91
CA PRO A 87 -4.41 22.76 -0.88
C PRO A 87 -3.72 21.84 0.15
N GLY A 88 -2.50 22.18 0.54
CA GLY A 88 -1.76 21.50 1.61
C GLY A 88 -0.91 20.33 1.10
N HIS A 89 -1.05 19.17 1.75
CA HIS A 89 -0.28 17.97 1.43
C HIS A 89 -1.12 16.99 0.58
N PRO A 90 -0.46 16.10 -0.20
CA PRO A 90 -1.11 14.97 -0.83
C PRO A 90 -1.99 14.22 0.17
N ALA A 91 -3.22 13.90 -0.24
CA ALA A 91 -4.15 13.23 0.63
C ALA A 91 -3.71 11.76 0.78
N ARG A 92 -3.76 11.25 2.02
CA ARG A 92 -3.17 9.95 2.41
C ARG A 92 -4.21 9.03 3.03
N LEU A 93 -4.08 7.73 2.78
CA LEU A 93 -4.81 6.66 3.46
C LEU A 93 -3.88 5.47 3.76
N ASP A 94 -3.83 5.06 5.01
CA ASP A 94 -3.05 3.89 5.43
C ASP A 94 -3.66 2.59 4.88
N LEU A 95 -2.80 1.67 4.45
CA LEU A 95 -3.21 0.42 3.81
C LEU A 95 -2.99 -0.76 4.75
N ALA A 96 -3.97 -1.67 4.76
CA ALA A 96 -3.79 -3.00 5.30
C ALA A 96 -3.20 -3.92 4.22
N PRO A 97 -2.45 -4.97 4.61
CA PRO A 97 -2.07 -6.04 3.70
C PRO A 97 -3.24 -6.58 2.87
N GLY A 98 -3.00 -6.84 1.59
CA GLY A 98 -4.00 -7.33 0.64
C GLY A 98 -4.62 -6.20 -0.21
N LEU A 99 -5.87 -6.38 -0.62
CA LEU A 99 -6.61 -5.45 -1.47
C LEU A 99 -7.44 -4.45 -0.66
N THR A 100 -7.23 -3.17 -0.95
CA THR A 100 -8.04 -2.05 -0.44
C THR A 100 -8.71 -1.32 -1.62
N ALA A 101 -10.03 -1.15 -1.57
CA ALA A 101 -10.72 -0.29 -2.52
C ALA A 101 -10.74 1.13 -1.96
N VAL A 102 -10.44 2.14 -2.78
CA VAL A 102 -10.28 3.53 -2.37
C VAL A 102 -11.03 4.45 -3.30
N ASP A 103 -11.90 5.28 -2.74
CA ASP A 103 -12.53 6.40 -3.43
C ASP A 103 -11.72 7.68 -3.18
N VAL A 104 -11.40 8.40 -4.26
CA VAL A 104 -10.78 9.72 -4.22
C VAL A 104 -11.84 10.76 -4.55
N THR A 105 -12.09 11.67 -3.62
CA THR A 105 -13.07 12.77 -3.78
C THR A 105 -12.39 14.11 -3.51
N GLN A 106 -12.95 15.19 -4.07
CA GLN A 106 -12.50 16.56 -3.81
C GLN A 106 -13.59 17.31 -3.04
N GLU A 107 -13.24 17.95 -1.93
CA GLU A 107 -14.16 18.81 -1.19
C GLU A 107 -14.25 20.19 -1.84
N GLY A 108 -15.44 20.79 -1.86
CA GLY A 108 -15.68 22.10 -2.48
C GLY A 108 -16.23 22.00 -3.90
N ALA A 109 -16.43 23.15 -4.54
CA ALA A 109 -16.94 23.22 -5.91
C ALA A 109 -15.78 23.36 -6.92
N GLY A 110 -15.84 22.58 -7.99
CA GLY A 110 -14.88 22.67 -9.11
C GLY A 110 -13.59 21.91 -8.85
N GLN A 111 -12.49 22.38 -9.44
CA GLN A 111 -11.18 21.72 -9.48
C GLN A 111 -10.23 22.17 -8.35
N THR A 112 -10.73 23.00 -7.42
CA THR A 112 -9.96 23.55 -6.30
C THR A 112 -10.55 23.09 -4.98
N GLY A 113 -9.72 22.58 -4.09
CA GLY A 113 -10.17 22.11 -2.78
C GLY A 113 -9.47 20.82 -2.35
N PRO A 114 -9.51 20.48 -1.05
CA PRO A 114 -8.73 19.38 -0.50
C PRO A 114 -9.22 18.04 -1.01
N LEU A 115 -8.27 17.18 -1.37
CA LEU A 115 -8.54 15.79 -1.68
C LEU A 115 -8.84 14.99 -0.40
N ARG A 116 -9.72 14.00 -0.54
CA ARG A 116 -10.02 13.00 0.49
C ARG A 116 -9.95 11.61 -0.11
N LEU A 117 -9.28 10.71 0.60
CA LEU A 117 -9.26 9.29 0.30
C LEU A 117 -10.10 8.57 1.34
N ARG A 118 -10.96 7.66 0.90
CA ARG A 118 -11.79 6.83 1.80
C ARG A 118 -11.77 5.40 1.32
N THR A 119 -11.72 4.47 2.26
CA THR A 119 -11.92 3.06 1.94
C THR A 119 -13.35 2.85 1.46
N ALA A 120 -13.50 2.20 0.31
CA ALA A 120 -14.78 1.82 -0.25
C ALA A 120 -15.12 0.37 0.12
N PRO A 121 -16.42 0.02 0.28
CA PRO A 121 -16.83 -1.37 0.33
C PRO A 121 -16.37 -2.11 -0.93
N ARG A 122 -15.88 -3.34 -0.75
CA ARG A 122 -15.61 -4.20 -1.92
C ARG A 122 -16.96 -4.61 -2.53
N PRO A 123 -17.12 -4.50 -3.87
CA PRO A 123 -18.30 -5.04 -4.54
C PRO A 123 -18.37 -6.57 -4.41
#